data_AF-A0A412CDM4-F1
#
_entry.id   AF-A0A412CDM4-F1
#
_cell.length_a   1.000
_cell.length_b   1.000
_cell.length_c   1.000
_cell.angle_alpha   90.00
_cell.angle_beta   90.00
_cell.angle_gamma   90.00
#
_symmetry.space_group_name_H-M   'P 1'
#
loop_
_entity.id
_entity.type
_entity.pdbx_description
1 polymer ?
#
loop_
_entity_poly.entity_id
_entity_poly.type
_entity_poly.pdbx_seq_one_letter_code
_entity_poly.pdbx_strand_id
1 'polypeptide(L)'
;MNKKVFMGITMLNEDNNAIKAIGIIHHLETGKIEKINTENMSNEAVQALINKYIDEMSSIYSTTRKLKQVMFLTKPSNNTLNKK
;
A
#
# COMPACT_ATOMS: atom_id res chain seq x y z
N MET A 1 -10.23 -12.68 -6.70
CA MET A 1 -8.85 -12.66 -7.25
C MET A 1 -7.99 -11.99 -6.18
N ASN A 2 -7.17 -12.78 -5.49
CA ASN A 2 -6.47 -12.35 -4.28
C ASN A 2 -5.46 -11.25 -4.62
N LYS A 3 -5.81 -9.98 -4.35
CA LYS A 3 -5.01 -8.83 -4.83
C LYS A 3 -3.73 -8.70 -4.01
N LYS A 4 -2.60 -8.62 -4.70
CA LYS A 4 -1.27 -8.42 -4.10
C LYS A 4 -0.61 -7.17 -4.69
N VAL A 5 0.13 -6.43 -3.86
CA VAL A 5 0.98 -5.31 -4.29
C VAL A 5 2.42 -5.67 -3.97
N PHE A 6 3.31 -5.52 -4.95
CA PHE A 6 4.74 -5.67 -4.77
C PHE A 6 5.41 -4.30 -4.72
N MET A 7 6.33 -4.12 -3.77
CA MET A 7 7.20 -2.96 -3.68
C MET A 7 8.64 -3.41 -3.50
N GLY A 8 9.53 -2.87 -4.33
CA GLY A 8 10.98 -3.00 -4.18
C GLY A 8 11.56 -1.67 -3.68
N ILE A 9 12.40 -1.74 -2.64
CA ILE A 9 13.17 -0.59 -2.15
C ILE A 9 14.65 -0.97 -2.23
N THR A 10 15.47 -0.09 -2.81
CA THR A 10 16.91 -0.29 -2.91
C THR A 10 17.66 0.90 -2.35
N MET A 11 18.74 0.63 -1.63
CA MET A 11 19.71 1.64 -1.20
C MET A 11 20.85 1.66 -2.20
N LEU A 12 21.15 2.84 -2.73
CA LEU A 12 22.24 3.07 -3.67
C LEU A 12 23.44 3.68 -2.94
N ASN A 13 24.65 3.41 -3.44
CA ASN A 13 25.85 4.16 -3.06
C ASN A 13 26.02 5.41 -3.95
N GLU A 14 27.13 6.14 -3.75
CA GLU A 14 27.45 7.37 -4.51
C GLU A 14 27.60 7.14 -6.02
N ASP A 15 27.97 5.93 -6.43
CA ASP A 15 28.11 5.53 -7.83
C ASP A 15 26.80 5.01 -8.45
N ASN A 16 25.67 5.18 -7.78
CA ASN A 16 24.36 4.61 -8.15
C ASN A 16 24.32 3.06 -8.22
N ASN A 17 25.27 2.38 -7.58
CA ASN A 17 25.25 0.93 -7.45
C ASN A 17 24.38 0.51 -6.26
N ALA A 18 23.54 -0.51 -6.44
CA ALA A 18 22.72 -1.06 -5.37
C ALA A 18 23.58 -1.78 -4.33
N ILE A 19 23.52 -1.31 -3.08
CA ILE A 19 24.25 -1.91 -1.96
C ILE A 19 23.35 -2.74 -1.05
N LYS A 20 22.05 -2.42 -1.01
CA LYS A 20 21.03 -3.18 -0.29
C LYS A 20 19.71 -3.14 -1.05
N ALA A 21 18.94 -4.22 -1.00
CA ALA A 21 17.62 -4.30 -1.62
C ALA A 21 16.64 -5.05 -0.73
N ILE A 22 15.40 -4.61 -0.72
CA ILE A 22 14.29 -5.31 -0.09
C ILE A 22 13.08 -5.39 -1.01
N GLY A 23 12.54 -6.60 -1.17
CA GLY A 23 11.25 -6.85 -1.81
C GLY A 23 10.17 -7.15 -0.77
N ILE A 24 9.02 -6.47 -0.88
CA ILE A 24 7.87 -6.63 0.01
C ILE A 24 6.62 -6.93 -0.83
N ILE A 25 5.85 -7.96 -0.45
CA ILE A 25 4.50 -8.21 -0.96
C ILE A 25 3.48 -7.86 0.12
N HIS A 26 2.46 -7.09 -0.24
CA HIS A 26 1.28 -6.83 0.59
C HIS A 26 0.07 -7.56 0.00
N HIS A 27 -0.61 -8.38 0.82
CA HIS A 27 -1.88 -9.03 0.49
C HIS A 27 -3.04 -8.12 0.88
N LEU A 28 -3.72 -7.50 -0.09
CA LEU A 28 -4.69 -6.44 0.19
C LEU A 28 -5.96 -6.95 0.91
N GLU A 29 -6.25 -8.24 0.79
CA GLU A 29 -7.45 -8.85 1.40
C GLU A 29 -7.21 -9.26 2.87
N THR A 30 -5.99 -9.70 3.20
CA THR A 30 -5.66 -10.21 4.54
C THR A 30 -4.81 -9.24 5.36
N GLY A 31 -4.24 -8.21 4.73
CA GLY A 31 -3.24 -7.33 5.35
C GLY A 31 -1.88 -7.99 5.60
N LYS A 32 -1.68 -9.25 5.16
CA LYS A 32 -0.43 -9.97 5.36
C LYS A 32 0.69 -9.34 4.53
N ILE A 33 1.86 -9.20 5.14
CA ILE A 33 3.08 -8.73 4.48
C ILE A 33 4.12 -9.83 4.42
N GLU A 34 4.69 -10.07 3.24
CA GLU A 34 5.72 -11.07 2.97
C GLU A 34 7.01 -10.39 2.49
N LYS A 35 8.15 -10.84 3.01
CA LYS A 35 9.50 -10.37 2.59
C LYS A 35 10.06 -11.36 1.57
N ILE A 36 10.63 -10.87 0.47
CA ILE A 36 11.04 -11.74 -0.66
C ILE A 36 12.56 -11.80 -0.82
N ASN A 37 13.27 -10.72 -0.52
CA ASN A 37 14.73 -10.72 -0.55
C ASN A 37 15.24 -9.63 0.40
N THR A 38 16.26 -9.92 1.23
CA THR A 38 16.81 -8.98 2.23
C THR A 38 18.33 -9.03 2.28
N GLU A 39 18.98 -9.53 1.23
CA GLU A 39 20.44 -9.59 1.20
C GLU A 39 21.03 -8.21 1.53
N ASN A 40 21.86 -8.18 2.58
CA ASN A 40 22.63 -7.04 3.09
C ASN A 40 21.92 -6.02 4.00
N MET A 41 20.64 -6.19 4.37
CA MET A 41 19.99 -5.36 5.42
C MET A 41 19.95 -6.07 6.79
N SER A 42 20.18 -5.32 7.88
CA SER A 42 19.95 -5.85 9.23
C SER A 42 18.44 -6.04 9.49
N ASN A 43 18.09 -6.98 10.35
CA ASN A 43 16.70 -7.29 10.67
C ASN A 43 15.94 -6.08 11.24
N GLU A 44 16.62 -5.23 12.02
CA GLU A 44 16.07 -4.02 12.62
C GLU A 44 15.73 -2.98 11.55
N ALA A 45 16.65 -2.75 10.59
CA ALA A 45 16.45 -1.82 9.49
C ALA A 45 15.29 -2.26 8.58
N VAL A 46 15.21 -3.57 8.31
CA VAL A 46 14.09 -4.19 7.58
C VAL A 46 12.77 -3.96 8.31
N GLN A 47 12.74 -4.17 9.63
CA GLN A 47 11.52 -4.02 10.42
C GLN A 47 11.04 -2.56 10.48
N ALA A 48 11.95 -1.61 10.65
CA ALA A 48 11.64 -0.18 10.64
C ALA A 48 11.03 0.27 9.30
N LEU A 49 11.59 -0.20 8.17
CA LEU A 49 11.05 0.09 6.84
C LEU A 49 9.66 -0.50 6.62
N ILE A 50 9.45 -1.74 7.07
CA ILE A 50 8.13 -2.40 6.96
C ILE A 50 7.09 -1.65 7.78
N ASN A 51 7.42 -1.22 9.00
CA ASN A 51 6.52 -0.44 9.83
C ASN A 51 6.16 0.89 9.16
N LYS A 52 7.14 1.62 8.62
CA LYS A 52 6.91 2.87 7.88
C LYS A 52 6.00 2.65 6.66
N TYR A 53 6.22 1.59 5.91
CA TYR A 53 5.37 1.22 4.77
C TYR A 53 3.93 0.88 5.20
N ILE A 54 3.76 0.16 6.31
CA ILE A 54 2.43 -0.14 6.89
C ILE A 54 1.71 1.15 7.27
N ASP A 55 2.40 2.09 7.92
CA ASP A 55 1.82 3.35 8.36
C ASP A 55 1.37 4.21 7.17
N GLU A 56 2.21 4.35 6.15
CA GLU A 56 1.89 5.06 4.91
C GLU A 56 0.71 4.40 4.16
N MET A 57 0.71 3.08 4.04
CA MET A 57 -0.38 2.35 3.42
C MET A 57 -1.68 2.49 4.20
N SER A 58 -1.65 2.38 5.53
CA SER A 58 -2.84 2.52 6.38
C SER A 58 -3.48 3.89 6.22
N SER A 59 -2.66 4.94 6.12
CA SER A 59 -3.11 6.31 5.84
C SER A 59 -3.76 6.43 4.46
N ILE A 60 -3.14 5.88 3.41
CA ILE A 60 -3.67 5.89 2.04
C ILE A 60 -4.99 5.10 1.98
N TYR A 61 -5.05 3.89 2.55
CA TYR A 61 -6.25 3.05 2.58
C TYR A 61 -7.42 3.73 3.30
N SER A 62 -7.17 4.32 4.48
CA SER A 62 -8.13 5.11 5.23
C SER A 62 -8.71 6.25 4.38
N THR A 63 -7.83 7.01 3.73
CA THR A 63 -8.21 8.16 2.90
C THR A 63 -9.02 7.74 1.67
N THR A 64 -8.56 6.68 0.98
CA THR A 64 -9.21 6.17 -0.23
C THR A 64 -10.58 5.54 0.10
N ARG A 65 -10.70 4.85 1.23
CA ARG A 65 -11.98 4.29 1.71
C ARG A 65 -12.98 5.39 2.07
N LYS A 66 -12.54 6.43 2.78
CA LYS A 66 -13.38 7.61 3.09
C LYS A 66 -13.86 8.31 1.82
N LEU A 67 -12.97 8.55 0.85
CA LEU A 67 -13.32 9.13 -0.45
C LEU A 67 -14.37 8.29 -1.20
N LYS A 68 -14.20 6.96 -1.24
CA LYS A 68 -15.22 6.08 -1.83
C LYS A 68 -16.56 6.18 -1.11
N GLN A 69 -16.59 6.17 0.23
CA GLN A 69 -17.84 6.31 0.97
C GLN A 69 -18.55 7.64 0.67
N VAL A 70 -17.81 8.75 0.63
CA VAL A 70 -18.37 10.06 0.26
C VAL A 70 -18.93 10.03 -1.16
N MET A 71 -18.18 9.52 -2.15
CA MET A 71 -18.68 9.40 -3.53
C MET A 71 -19.94 8.52 -3.64
N PHE A 72 -20.08 7.48 -2.82
CA PHE A 72 -21.29 6.66 -2.76
C PHE A 72 -22.47 7.39 -2.14
N LEU A 73 -22.23 8.20 -1.11
CA LEU A 73 -23.26 9.07 -0.50
C LEU A 73 -23.68 10.22 -1.41
N THR A 74 -22.77 10.71 -2.25
CA THR A 74 -23.04 11.79 -3.21
C THR A 74 -23.43 11.30 -4.60
N LYS A 75 -23.65 9.99 -4.81
CA LYS A 75 -24.32 9.53 -6.04
C LYS A 75 -25.68 10.23 -6.07
N PRO A 76 -26.04 10.92 -7.17
CA PRO A 76 -27.30 11.64 -7.23
C PRO A 76 -28.42 10.64 -6.98
N SER A 77 -29.27 10.94 -5.99
CA SER A 77 -30.60 10.37 -5.90
C SER A 77 -31.22 10.59 -7.27
N ASN A 78 -31.31 9.54 -8.08
CA ASN A 78 -32.20 9.54 -9.23
C ASN A 78 -33.60 9.65 -8.64
N ASN A 79 -34.02 10.89 -8.38
CA ASN A 79 -35.39 11.21 -8.09
C ASN A 79 -36.19 10.65 -9.26
N THR A 80 -36.89 9.56 -8.97
CA THR A 80 -38.10 9.13 -9.67
C THR A 80 -39.07 10.30 -9.61
N LEU A 81 -38.87 11.30 -10.48
CA LEU A 81 -39.87 12.30 -10.81
C LEU A 81 -40.85 11.63 -11.76
N ASN A 82 -41.66 10.77 -11.14
CA ASN A 82 -42.98 10.44 -11.62
C ASN A 82 -43.74 11.77 -11.70
N LYS A 83 -43.80 12.39 -12.88
CA LYS A 83 -44.78 13.44 -13.15
C LYS A 83 -45.31 13.32 -14.58
N LYS A 84 -46.48 12.68 -14.60
CA LYS A 84 -47.58 12.70 -15.58
C LYS A 84 -47.41 11.89 -16.86
#